data_AF-R5GS51-F1
#
_entry.id   AF-R5GS51-F1
#
_cell.length_a   1.000
_cell.length_b   1.000
_cell.length_c   1.000
_cell.angle_alpha   90.00
_cell.angle_beta   90.00
_cell.angle_gamma   90.00
#
_symmetry.space_group_name_H-M   'P 1'
#
loop_
_entity.id
_entity.type
_entity.pdbx_description
1 polymer ?
#
loop_
_entity_poly.entity_id
_entity_poly.type
_entity_poly.pdbx_seq_one_letter_code
_entity_poly.pdbx_strand_id
1 'polypeptide(L)'
;MFGFLKKAKIGKTEEEKRAESLPLTKKVQFEPLSLAETEQQLEQDMRAVLQFAPVNYYATKNRYLLCTFYYEEDFSEIYMRFELRVDDLPRGHSRMYSIDKVLMRDILRKFGQNINIGE
;
A
#
# COMPACT_ATOMS: atom_id res chain seq x y z
N MET A 1 -17.91 33.40 24.07
CA MET A 1 -17.81 32.76 22.75
C MET A 1 -16.69 31.74 22.78
N PHE A 2 -17.01 30.45 22.90
CA PHE A 2 -16.04 29.37 22.81
C PHE A 2 -16.21 28.69 21.45
N GLY A 3 -15.26 28.95 20.55
CA GLY A 3 -15.23 28.40 19.20
C GLY A 3 -14.89 26.91 19.23
N PHE A 4 -15.86 26.10 18.80
CA PHE A 4 -15.69 24.69 18.51
C PHE A 4 -14.77 24.51 17.30
N LEU A 5 -13.48 24.26 17.51
CA LEU A 5 -12.62 23.64 16.50
C LEU A 5 -13.02 22.16 16.40
N LYS A 6 -14.07 21.87 15.62
CA LYS A 6 -14.32 20.53 15.08
C LYS A 6 -13.06 20.11 14.34
N LYS A 7 -12.28 19.17 14.91
CA LYS A 7 -11.39 18.34 14.10
C LYS A 7 -12.28 17.71 13.04
N ALA A 8 -12.18 18.18 11.80
CA ALA A 8 -12.81 17.50 10.69
C ALA A 8 -12.24 16.08 10.71
N LYS A 9 -13.06 15.09 11.08
CA LYS A 9 -12.83 13.72 10.62
C LYS A 9 -12.94 13.84 9.11
N ILE A 10 -11.82 14.05 8.44
CA ILE A 10 -11.71 13.83 7.01
C ILE A 10 -12.09 12.36 6.84
N GLY A 11 -13.32 12.14 6.39
CA GLY A 11 -13.81 10.78 6.15
C GLY A 11 -12.93 10.12 5.10
N LYS A 12 -13.03 8.79 5.00
CA LYS A 12 -12.38 8.06 3.90
C LYS A 12 -12.77 8.69 2.58
N THR A 13 -11.79 8.88 1.71
CA THR A 13 -12.02 9.29 0.32
C THR A 13 -12.87 8.25 -0.41
N GLU A 14 -13.53 8.62 -1.50
CA GLU A 14 -14.29 7.65 -2.30
C GLU A 14 -13.40 6.53 -2.86
N GLU A 15 -12.15 6.84 -3.19
CA GLU A 15 -11.14 5.86 -3.60
C GLU A 15 -10.82 4.87 -2.48
N GLU A 16 -10.63 5.33 -1.25
CA GLU A 16 -10.42 4.44 -0.11
C GLU A 16 -11.63 3.56 0.17
N LYS A 17 -12.85 4.10 0.04
CA LYS A 17 -14.08 3.31 0.19
C LYS A 17 -14.20 2.26 -0.90
N ARG A 18 -13.91 2.62 -2.16
CA ARG A 18 -13.95 1.69 -3.29
C ARG A 18 -12.93 0.58 -3.12
N ALA A 19 -11.67 0.92 -2.85
CA ALA A 19 -10.60 -0.04 -2.59
C ALA A 19 -10.98 -1.03 -1.47
N GLU A 20 -11.44 -0.53 -0.33
CA GLU A 20 -11.80 -1.39 0.80
C GLU A 20 -13.10 -2.21 0.58
N SER A 21 -13.90 -1.88 -0.44
CA SER A 21 -15.06 -2.66 -0.84
C SER A 21 -14.73 -3.84 -1.76
N LEU A 22 -13.51 -3.90 -2.31
CA LEU A 22 -13.09 -4.95 -3.23
C LEU A 22 -12.96 -6.31 -2.52
N PRO A 23 -13.26 -7.42 -3.20
CA PRO A 23 -13.41 -8.73 -2.56
C PRO A 23 -12.08 -9.32 -2.08
N LEU A 24 -10.96 -8.99 -2.72
CA LEU A 24 -9.67 -9.60 -2.42
C LEU A 24 -8.67 -8.59 -1.86
N THR A 25 -7.85 -9.06 -0.92
CA THR A 25 -6.72 -8.30 -0.41
C THR A 25 -5.45 -9.13 -0.37
N LYS A 26 -4.31 -8.48 -0.57
CA LYS A 26 -2.99 -9.12 -0.46
C LYS A 26 -1.98 -8.22 0.20
N LYS A 27 -1.09 -8.78 1.01
CA LYS A 27 -0.13 -8.02 1.81
C LYS A 27 1.29 -8.50 1.57
N VAL A 28 2.20 -7.54 1.42
CA VAL A 28 3.66 -7.76 1.34
C VAL A 28 4.37 -6.70 2.16
N GLN A 29 5.58 -7.00 2.63
CA GLN A 29 6.31 -6.13 3.56
C GLN A 29 7.63 -5.70 2.94
N PHE A 30 7.90 -4.39 2.97
CA PHE A 30 9.15 -3.79 2.50
C PHE A 30 9.96 -3.22 3.66
N GLU A 31 11.26 -3.10 3.46
CA GLU A 31 12.14 -2.39 4.38
C GLU A 31 11.58 -1.00 4.69
N PRO A 32 11.78 -0.51 5.92
CA PRO A 32 11.11 0.70 6.35
C PRO A 32 11.65 1.94 5.64
N LEU A 33 10.74 2.64 4.96
CA LEU A 33 10.90 4.01 4.48
C LEU A 33 9.97 4.94 5.27
N SER A 34 10.26 6.25 5.30
CA SER A 34 9.26 7.18 5.80
C SER A 34 8.07 7.26 4.81
N LEU A 35 6.88 7.60 5.31
CA LEU A 35 5.71 7.74 4.45
C LEU A 35 5.90 8.88 3.44
N ALA A 36 6.53 9.99 3.84
CA ALA A 36 6.80 11.11 2.95
C ALA A 36 7.73 10.73 1.79
N GLU A 37 8.83 10.00 2.08
CA GLU A 37 9.73 9.51 1.02
C GLU A 37 9.04 8.49 0.12
N THR A 38 8.20 7.62 0.71
CA THR A 38 7.42 6.63 -0.03
C THR A 38 6.49 7.33 -1.02
N GLU A 39 5.69 8.28 -0.54
CA GLU A 39 4.75 9.02 -1.36
C GLU A 39 5.50 9.77 -2.46
N GLN A 40 6.51 10.57 -2.11
CA GLN A 40 7.30 11.35 -3.06
C GLN A 40 7.84 10.49 -4.23
N GLN A 41 8.38 9.30 -3.93
CA GLN A 41 8.88 8.40 -4.98
C GLN A 41 7.77 7.88 -5.88
N LEU A 42 6.61 7.53 -5.31
CA LEU A 42 5.45 7.02 -6.05
C LEU A 42 4.71 8.10 -6.85
N GLU A 43 4.71 9.36 -6.39
CA GLU A 43 4.16 10.48 -7.17
C GLU A 43 5.03 10.77 -8.40
N GLN A 44 6.34 10.56 -8.29
CA GLN A 44 7.28 10.77 -9.38
C GLN A 44 7.25 9.63 -10.40
N ASP A 45 7.28 8.37 -9.92
CA ASP A 45 7.16 7.18 -10.75
C ASP A 45 6.54 6.04 -9.92
N MET A 46 5.35 5.59 -10.30
CA MET A 46 4.66 4.48 -9.63
C MET A 46 5.49 3.18 -9.64
N ARG A 47 6.37 3.00 -10.64
CA ARG A 47 7.27 1.83 -10.72
C ARG A 47 8.46 1.91 -9.77
N ALA A 48 8.68 3.04 -9.08
CA ALA A 48 9.72 3.19 -8.06
C ALA A 48 9.58 2.15 -6.93
N VAL A 49 8.36 1.68 -6.65
CA VAL A 49 8.10 0.56 -5.73
C VAL A 49 8.93 -0.69 -6.03
N LEU A 50 9.29 -0.93 -7.29
CA LEU A 50 10.09 -2.09 -7.68
C LEU A 50 11.54 -2.00 -7.16
N GLN A 51 12.00 -0.81 -6.80
CA GLN A 51 13.30 -0.58 -6.16
C GLN A 51 13.26 -0.78 -4.64
N PHE A 52 12.08 -0.86 -4.03
CA PHE A 52 11.98 -1.06 -2.58
C PHE A 52 12.46 -2.47 -2.23
N ALA A 53 13.23 -2.58 -1.15
CA ALA A 53 13.76 -3.86 -0.67
C ALA A 53 12.66 -4.63 0.07
N PRO A 54 12.43 -5.92 -0.22
CA PRO A 54 11.51 -6.75 0.57
C PRO A 54 12.09 -6.95 1.99
N VAL A 55 11.23 -6.95 3.02
CA VAL A 55 11.68 -7.32 4.37
C VAL A 55 12.13 -8.77 4.37
N ASN A 56 13.36 -9.00 4.83
CA ASN A 56 13.77 -10.32 5.25
C ASN A 56 13.10 -10.63 6.60
N TYR A 57 12.24 -11.65 6.65
CA TYR A 57 11.49 -12.07 7.86
C TYR A 57 12.38 -12.29 9.10
N TYR A 58 13.68 -12.52 8.89
CA TYR A 58 14.67 -12.71 9.96
C TYR A 58 15.39 -11.42 10.41
N ALA A 59 15.24 -10.29 9.70
CA ALA A 59 16.07 -9.09 9.90
C ALA A 59 15.37 -7.94 10.64
N THR A 60 14.06 -7.73 10.44
CA THR A 60 13.41 -6.49 10.93
C THR A 60 11.95 -6.70 11.33
N LYS A 61 11.69 -7.14 12.57
CA LYS A 61 10.32 -7.25 13.12
C LYS A 61 9.76 -5.92 13.65
N ASN A 62 10.62 -5.01 14.10
CA ASN A 62 10.17 -3.87 14.90
C ASN A 62 9.72 -2.68 14.05
N ARG A 63 10.07 -2.66 12.75
CA ARG A 63 9.68 -1.56 11.85
C ARG A 63 9.70 -2.01 10.39
N TYR A 64 8.59 -1.84 9.69
CA TYR A 64 8.49 -2.21 8.27
C TYR A 64 7.41 -1.39 7.56
N LEU A 65 7.45 -1.38 6.24
CA LEU A 65 6.43 -0.75 5.40
C LEU A 65 5.51 -1.85 4.83
N LEU A 66 4.26 -1.87 5.27
CA LEU A 66 3.25 -2.84 4.82
C LEU A 66 2.56 -2.32 3.56
N CYS A 67 2.73 -3.01 2.45
CA CYS A 67 1.97 -2.77 1.23
C CYS A 67 0.72 -3.67 1.23
N THR A 68 -0.46 -3.05 1.17
CA THR A 68 -1.74 -3.76 1.01
C THR A 68 -2.31 -3.49 -0.37
N PHE A 69 -2.60 -4.55 -1.09
CA PHE A 69 -3.38 -4.56 -2.31
C PHE A 69 -4.85 -4.83 -2.00
N TYR A 70 -5.74 -4.14 -2.70
CA TYR A 70 -7.18 -4.42 -2.76
C TYR A 70 -7.53 -4.61 -4.24
N TYR A 71 -8.21 -5.69 -4.61
CA TYR A 71 -8.42 -5.99 -6.03
C TYR A 71 -9.65 -6.85 -6.32
N GLU A 72 -10.15 -6.75 -7.54
CA GLU A 72 -11.17 -7.64 -8.12
C GLU A 72 -10.57 -8.98 -8.53
N GLU A 73 -11.39 -10.04 -8.61
CA GLU A 73 -10.92 -11.40 -8.93
C GLU A 73 -10.23 -11.52 -10.29
N ASP A 74 -10.65 -10.70 -11.26
CA ASP A 74 -10.12 -10.65 -12.62
C ASP A 74 -8.97 -9.63 -12.80
N PHE A 75 -8.53 -8.98 -11.72
CA PHE A 75 -7.52 -7.92 -11.73
C PHE A 75 -7.88 -6.68 -12.57
N SER A 76 -9.16 -6.47 -12.87
CA SER A 76 -9.64 -5.28 -13.61
C SER A 76 -9.46 -3.98 -12.83
N GLU A 77 -9.54 -4.06 -11.50
CA GLU A 77 -9.37 -2.94 -10.59
C GLU A 77 -8.43 -3.35 -9.45
N ILE A 78 -7.36 -2.58 -9.26
CA ILE A 78 -6.36 -2.84 -8.22
C ILE A 78 -5.98 -1.51 -7.57
N TYR A 79 -6.04 -1.51 -6.25
CA TYR A 79 -5.51 -0.44 -5.43
C TYR A 79 -4.37 -0.92 -4.54
N MET A 80 -3.47 0.00 -4.23
CA MET A 80 -2.29 -0.22 -3.40
C MET A 80 -2.18 0.88 -2.36
N ARG A 81 -1.87 0.52 -1.11
CA ARG A 81 -1.56 1.47 -0.03
C ARG A 81 -0.40 0.96 0.82
N PHE A 82 0.47 1.88 1.22
CA PHE A 82 1.53 1.60 2.17
C PHE A 82 1.13 2.03 3.58
N GLU A 83 1.51 1.26 4.58
CA GLU A 83 1.31 1.58 5.99
C GLU A 83 2.62 1.36 6.74
N LEU A 84 3.09 2.39 7.45
CA LEU A 84 4.27 2.26 8.29
C LEU A 84 3.87 1.54 9.57
N ARG A 85 4.52 0.41 9.85
CA ARG A 85 4.33 -0.39 11.04
C ARG A 85 5.53 -0.27 11.96
N VAL A 86 5.29 -0.07 13.24
CA VAL A 86 6.31 -0.08 14.30
C VAL A 86 5.78 -0.95 15.42
N ASP A 87 6.51 -1.99 15.79
CA ASP A 87 6.10 -3.03 16.75
C ASP A 87 4.71 -3.59 16.40
N ASP A 88 4.51 -3.92 15.13
CA ASP A 88 3.25 -4.37 14.52
C ASP A 88 2.06 -3.38 14.60
N LEU A 89 2.24 -2.19 15.18
CA LEU A 89 1.21 -1.15 15.29
C LEU A 89 1.27 -0.17 14.11
N PRO A 90 0.12 0.24 13.53
CA PRO A 90 0.09 1.22 12.45
C PRO A 90 0.49 2.61 12.98
N ARG A 91 1.39 3.28 12.25
CA ARG A 91 1.86 4.65 12.55
C ARG A 91 1.42 5.70 11.53
N GLY A 92 0.71 5.27 10.51
CA GLY A 92 0.23 6.10 9.42
C GLY A 92 0.25 5.31 8.11
N HIS A 93 -0.43 5.83 7.11
CA HIS A 93 -0.49 5.23 5.79
C HIS A 93 -0.27 6.29 4.71
N SER A 94 0.16 5.85 3.52
CA SER A 94 0.15 6.67 2.33
C SER A 94 -1.29 6.91 1.87
N ARG A 95 -1.47 7.79 0.88
CA ARG A 95 -2.68 7.78 0.04
C ARG A 95 -2.90 6.43 -0.64
N MET A 96 -4.12 6.24 -1.15
CA MET A 96 -4.48 5.09 -1.99
C MET A 96 -3.99 5.33 -3.42
N TYR A 97 -3.46 4.29 -4.06
CA TYR A 97 -2.97 4.35 -5.43
C TYR A 97 -3.72 3.35 -6.30
N SER A 98 -4.28 3.77 -7.42
CA SER A 98 -4.73 2.85 -8.47
C SER A 98 -3.51 2.39 -9.28
N ILE A 99 -3.40 1.09 -9.51
CA ILE A 99 -2.30 0.48 -10.28
C ILE A 99 -2.83 -0.55 -11.28
N ASP A 100 -2.02 -0.88 -12.28
CA ASP A 100 -2.35 -1.94 -13.21
C ASP A 100 -1.92 -3.35 -12.71
N LYS A 101 -2.49 -4.38 -13.34
CA LYS A 101 -2.19 -5.80 -13.04
C LYS A 101 -0.74 -6.20 -13.32
N VAL A 102 -0.05 -5.49 -14.22
CA VAL A 102 1.35 -5.75 -14.57
C VAL A 102 2.25 -5.33 -13.42
N LEU A 103 2.01 -4.14 -12.86
CA LEU A 103 2.76 -3.63 -11.73
C LEU A 103 2.52 -4.47 -10.47
N MET A 104 1.27 -4.85 -10.17
CA MET A 104 0.97 -5.75 -9.05
C MET A 104 1.74 -7.08 -9.19
N ARG A 105 1.72 -7.69 -10.39
CA ARG A 105 2.48 -8.92 -10.67
C ARG A 105 3.99 -8.72 -10.44
N ASP A 106 4.56 -7.65 -10.97
CA ASP A 106 5.99 -7.39 -10.88
C ASP A 106 6.43 -7.12 -9.43
N ILE A 107 5.59 -6.46 -8.63
CA ILE A 107 5.81 -6.32 -7.19
C ILE A 107 5.78 -7.68 -6.50
N LEU A 108 4.74 -8.49 -6.73
CA LEU A 108 4.58 -9.81 -6.10
C LEU A 108 5.74 -10.77 -6.42
N ARG A 109 6.32 -10.66 -7.62
CA ARG A 109 7.50 -11.45 -8.02
C ARG A 109 8.72 -11.19 -7.14
N LYS A 110 8.88 -9.98 -6.58
CA LYS A 110 9.95 -9.68 -5.60
C LYS A 110 9.83 -10.52 -4.33
N PHE A 111 8.63 -11.04 -4.05
CA PHE A 111 8.33 -11.90 -2.91
C PHE A 111 8.21 -13.39 -3.30
N GLY A 112 8.64 -13.76 -4.51
CA GLY A 112 8.51 -15.13 -5.03
C GLY A 112 7.06 -15.54 -5.31
N GLN A 113 6.13 -14.58 -5.38
CA GLN A 113 4.72 -14.84 -5.64
C GLN A 113 4.39 -14.53 -7.09
N ASN A 114 3.61 -15.41 -7.72
CA ASN A 114 3.17 -15.21 -9.09
C ASN A 114 1.64 -15.17 -9.14
N ILE A 115 1.11 -14.31 -10.00
CA ILE A 115 -0.33 -14.25 -10.30
C ILE A 115 -0.50 -14.51 -11.80
N ASN A 116 -1.50 -15.31 -12.15
CA ASN A 116 -1.85 -15.53 -13.54
C ASN A 116 -2.81 -14.42 -13.97
N ILE A 117 -2.34 -13.52 -14.82
CA ILE A 117 -3.11 -12.32 -15.22
C ILE A 117 -3.92 -12.51 -16.50
N GLY A 118 -3.91 -13.72 -17.08
CA GLY A 118 -4.44 -13.99 -18.43
C GLY A 118 -3.69 -13.20 -19.50
N GLU A 119 -3.13 -13.87 -20.50
CA GLU A 119 -2.60 -13.17 -21.67
C GLU A 119 -3.73 -12.50 -22.47
#